data_AF-A0A530M2I5-F1
#
_entry.id   AF-A0A530M2I5-F1
#
_cell.length_a   1.000
_cell.length_b   1.000
_cell.length_c   1.000
_cell.angle_alpha   90.00
_cell.angle_beta   90.00
_cell.angle_gamma   90.00
#
_symmetry.space_group_name_H-M   'P 1'
#
loop_
_entity.id
_entity.type
_entity.pdbx_description
1 polymer ?
#
loop_
_entity_poly.entity_id
_entity_poly.type
_entity_poly.pdbx_seq_one_letter_code
_entity_poly.pdbx_strand_id
1 'polypeptide(L)'
;KGPLLPEARMPVYRDAPDPLTRPIIDKTLPVGIRAIDGLLTCGEGQRMGIFAAAGGGKSTLMSMLVRGAAVDVIVIAMIGERGREVQELIQH
;
A
#
# COMPACT_ATOMS: atom_id res chain seq x y z
N LYS A 1 19.28 -7.97 -14.39
CA LYS A 1 19.01 -8.75 -13.15
C LYS A 1 18.46 -10.11 -13.57
N GLY A 2 18.94 -11.20 -12.98
CA GLY A 2 18.49 -12.56 -13.28
C GLY A 2 17.11 -12.88 -12.66
N PRO A 3 16.59 -14.11 -12.86
CA PRO A 3 15.34 -14.53 -12.26
C PRO A 3 15.43 -14.53 -10.73
N LEU A 4 14.32 -14.22 -10.06
CA LEU A 4 14.20 -14.41 -8.62
C LEU A 4 14.21 -15.92 -8.33
N LEU A 5 15.07 -16.35 -7.40
CA LEU A 5 15.10 -17.72 -6.90
C LEU A 5 14.24 -17.78 -5.63
N PRO A 6 13.04 -18.36 -5.68
CA PRO A 6 12.16 -18.38 -4.52
C PRO A 6 12.55 -19.49 -3.55
N GLU A 7 12.47 -19.19 -2.25
CA GLU A 7 12.58 -20.21 -1.20
C GLU A 7 11.31 -21.09 -1.12
N ALA A 8 10.15 -20.54 -1.51
CA ALA A 8 8.88 -21.23 -1.50
C ALA A 8 7.93 -20.71 -2.59
N ARG A 9 6.93 -21.54 -2.94
CA ARG A 9 5.83 -21.19 -3.85
C ARG A 9 4.50 -21.28 -3.10
N MET A 10 3.65 -20.28 -3.29
CA MET A 10 2.32 -20.22 -2.69
C MET A 10 1.29 -19.98 -3.82
N PRO A 11 0.09 -20.60 -3.77
CA PRO A 11 -0.98 -20.28 -4.71
C PRO A 11 -1.42 -18.81 -4.59
N VAL A 12 -1.70 -18.18 -5.73
CA VAL A 12 -2.22 -16.81 -5.80
C VAL A 12 -3.67 -16.76 -5.32
N TYR A 13 -4.45 -17.78 -5.64
CA TYR A 13 -5.83 -17.93 -5.18
C TYR A 13 -5.88 -18.80 -3.93
N ARG A 14 -6.48 -18.27 -2.86
CA ARG A 14 -6.72 -18.98 -1.60
C ARG A 14 -7.89 -18.37 -0.84
N ASP A 15 -8.48 -19.14 0.05
CA ASP A 15 -9.51 -18.64 0.95
C ASP A 15 -8.96 -17.58 1.91
N ALA A 16 -9.84 -16.66 2.32
CA ALA A 16 -9.50 -15.67 3.33
C ALA A 16 -9.21 -16.34 4.69
N PRO A 17 -8.34 -15.74 5.53
CA PRO A 17 -8.16 -16.21 6.90
C PRO A 17 -9.47 -16.17 7.70
N ASP A 18 -9.60 -17.08 8.66
CA ASP A 18 -10.74 -17.15 9.57
C ASP A 18 -11.00 -15.77 10.21
N PRO A 19 -12.22 -15.21 10.09
CA PRO A 19 -12.57 -13.93 10.70
C PRO A 19 -12.26 -13.83 12.20
N LEU A 20 -12.37 -14.94 12.95
CA LEU A 20 -12.13 -14.97 14.40
C LEU A 20 -10.65 -14.95 14.77
N THR A 21 -9.76 -15.18 13.79
CA THR A 21 -8.30 -15.09 13.98
C THR A 21 -7.75 -13.69 13.71
N ARG A 22 -8.59 -12.74 13.30
CA ARG A 22 -8.16 -11.38 12.99
C ARG A 22 -7.82 -10.62 14.28
N PRO A 23 -6.60 -10.07 14.40
CA PRO A 23 -6.25 -9.25 15.56
C PRO A 23 -7.02 -7.93 15.56
N ILE A 24 -7.20 -7.36 16.74
CA ILE A 24 -7.64 -5.97 16.90
C ILE A 24 -6.51 -5.06 16.39
N ILE A 25 -6.89 -3.96 15.74
CA ILE A 25 -5.95 -2.92 15.32
C ILE A 25 -5.67 -2.04 16.55
N ASP A 26 -4.51 -2.21 17.17
CA ASP A 26 -4.10 -1.51 18.39
C ASP A 26 -2.76 -0.76 18.27
N LYS A 27 -2.02 -1.00 17.18
CA LYS A 27 -0.75 -0.33 16.87
C LYS A 27 -0.94 0.72 15.78
N THR A 28 -0.55 1.96 16.08
CA THR A 28 -0.57 3.06 15.11
C THR A 28 0.48 2.85 14.02
N LEU A 29 0.11 3.18 12.78
CA LEU A 29 0.97 3.18 11.60
C LEU A 29 1.15 4.63 11.11
N PRO A 30 2.27 5.30 11.46
CA PRO A 30 2.58 6.61 10.92
C PRO A 30 2.82 6.52 9.41
N VAL A 31 2.13 7.34 8.63
CA VAL A 31 2.25 7.39 7.17
C VAL A 31 3.05 8.59 6.64
N GLY A 32 3.42 9.52 7.52
CA GLY A 32 4.25 10.68 7.18
C GLY A 32 3.47 11.83 6.53
N ILE A 33 2.15 11.82 6.63
CA ILE A 33 1.25 12.82 6.04
C ILE A 33 0.41 13.42 7.15
N ARG A 34 0.68 14.67 7.53
CA ARG A 34 0.06 15.33 8.70
C ARG A 34 -1.47 15.24 8.74
N ALA A 35 -2.13 15.40 7.58
CA ALA A 35 -3.58 15.31 7.51
C ALA A 35 -4.09 13.89 7.80
N ILE A 36 -3.33 12.85 7.44
CA ILE A 36 -3.68 11.46 7.74
C ILE A 36 -3.26 11.13 9.17
N ASP A 37 -2.00 11.35 9.54
CA ASP A 37 -1.49 11.00 10.87
C ASP A 37 -2.26 11.71 12.00
N GLY A 38 -2.72 12.94 11.77
CA GLY A 38 -3.43 13.74 12.77
C GLY A 38 -4.96 13.58 12.78
N LEU A 39 -5.60 13.40 11.62
CA LEU A 39 -7.08 13.41 11.52
C LEU A 39 -7.67 12.06 11.09
N LEU A 40 -6.88 11.21 10.44
CA LEU A 40 -7.29 9.91 9.89
C LEU A 40 -6.25 8.84 10.26
N THR A 41 -5.79 8.86 11.52
CA THR A 41 -4.67 8.04 11.99
C THR A 41 -4.90 6.58 11.61
N CYS A 42 -3.88 5.97 11.01
CA CYS A 42 -3.92 4.61 10.53
C CYS A 42 -3.37 3.65 11.58
N GLY A 43 -3.85 2.40 11.58
CA GLY A 43 -3.26 1.32 12.37
C GLY A 43 -2.73 0.18 11.50
N GLU A 44 -1.82 -0.60 12.07
CA GLU A 44 -1.28 -1.80 11.43
C GLU A 44 -2.38 -2.84 11.23
N GLY A 45 -2.53 -3.34 9.99
CA GLY A 45 -3.62 -4.24 9.61
C GLY A 45 -4.92 -3.53 9.19
N GLN A 46 -4.98 -2.20 9.26
CA GLN A 46 -6.12 -1.43 8.73
C GLN A 46 -6.15 -1.47 7.20
N ARG A 47 -7.36 -1.55 6.64
CA ARG A 47 -7.61 -1.42 5.20
C ARG A 47 -8.14 -0.02 4.92
N MET A 48 -7.46 0.70 4.04
CA MET A 48 -7.86 2.05 3.63
C MET A 48 -8.15 2.11 2.14
N GLY A 49 -9.20 2.85 1.78
CA GLY A 49 -9.50 3.20 0.40
C GLY A 49 -9.11 4.64 0.11
N ILE A 50 -8.50 4.88 -1.04
CA ILE A 50 -8.22 6.22 -1.57
C ILE A 50 -9.11 6.43 -2.78
N PHE A 51 -10.04 7.37 -2.66
CA PHE A 51 -11.01 7.69 -3.72
C PHE A 51 -10.77 9.11 -4.19
N ALA A 52 -10.58 9.29 -5.50
CA ALA A 52 -10.40 10.60 -6.11
C ALA A 52 -10.88 10.55 -7.56
N ALA A 53 -11.33 11.70 -8.07
CA ALA A 53 -11.57 11.88 -9.50
C ALA A 53 -10.24 11.88 -10.28
N ALA A 54 -10.32 11.75 -11.60
CA ALA A 54 -9.15 11.90 -12.47
C ALA A 54 -8.49 13.28 -12.23
N GLY A 55 -7.17 13.30 -12.03
CA GLY A 55 -6.43 14.53 -11.69
C GLY A 55 -6.55 14.97 -10.23
N GLY A 56 -7.31 14.28 -9.37
CA GLY A 56 -7.50 14.62 -7.96
C GLY A 56 -6.32 14.28 -7.03
N GLY A 57 -5.14 14.00 -7.57
CA GLY A 57 -3.92 13.76 -6.77
C GLY A 57 -3.76 12.34 -6.20
N LYS A 58 -4.53 11.34 -6.65
CA LYS A 58 -4.42 9.93 -6.20
C LYS A 58 -2.98 9.41 -6.28
N SER A 59 -2.34 9.54 -7.44
CA SER A 59 -0.98 9.04 -7.66
C SER A 59 0.05 9.80 -6.84
N THR A 60 -0.11 11.11 -6.69
CA THR A 60 0.74 11.94 -5.82
C THR A 60 0.64 11.49 -4.36
N LEU A 61 -0.58 11.29 -3.84
CA LEU A 61 -0.81 10.81 -2.48
C LEU A 61 -0.21 9.41 -2.29
N MET A 62 -0.37 8.52 -3.26
CA MET A 62 0.25 7.20 -3.24
C MET A 62 1.78 7.30 -3.14
N SER A 63 2.42 8.14 -3.95
CA SER A 63 3.87 8.37 -3.86
C SER A 63 4.30 8.95 -2.51
N MET A 64 3.49 9.83 -1.91
CA MET A 64 3.75 10.36 -0.57
C MET A 64 3.70 9.25 0.49
N LEU A 65 2.70 8.37 0.43
CA LEU A 65 2.58 7.21 1.32
C LEU A 65 3.78 6.26 1.16
N VAL A 66 4.18 5.98 -0.08
CA VAL A 66 5.31 5.09 -0.36
C VAL A 66 6.63 5.64 0.22
N ARG A 67 6.81 6.96 0.25
CA ARG A 67 8.01 7.58 0.82
C ARG A 67 7.96 7.78 2.33
N GLY A 68 6.76 8.03 2.88
CA GLY A 68 6.57 8.50 4.24
C GLY A 68 6.17 7.42 5.24
N ALA A 69 5.62 6.30 4.78
CA ALA A 69 5.15 5.25 5.68
C ALA A 69 6.29 4.58 6.44
N ALA A 70 6.15 4.49 7.76
CA ALA A 70 7.10 3.85 8.65
C ALA A 70 6.92 2.31 8.59
N VAL A 71 7.33 1.72 7.47
CA VAL A 71 7.24 0.27 7.19
C VAL A 71 8.54 -0.27 6.62
N ASP A 72 8.81 -1.54 6.89
CA ASP A 72 10.02 -2.20 6.38
C ASP A 72 9.92 -2.53 4.88
N VAL A 73 8.70 -2.82 4.41
CA VAL A 73 8.45 -3.30 3.05
C VAL A 73 7.17 -2.69 2.49
N ILE A 74 7.23 -2.28 1.23
CA ILE A 74 6.09 -1.77 0.47
C ILE A 74 5.89 -2.63 -0.76
N VAL A 75 4.68 -3.16 -0.93
CA VAL A 75 4.28 -3.94 -2.10
C VAL A 75 3.27 -3.12 -2.90
N ILE A 76 3.62 -2.79 -4.14
CA ILE A 76 2.77 -2.01 -5.04
C ILE A 76 2.34 -2.88 -6.22
N ALA A 77 1.03 -2.94 -6.45
CA ALA A 77 0.45 -3.51 -7.65
C ALA A 77 -0.29 -2.42 -8.43
N MET A 78 0.12 -2.18 -9.67
CA MET A 78 -0.52 -1.21 -10.56
C MET A 78 -1.37 -1.97 -11.59
N ILE A 79 -2.68 -1.73 -11.59
CA ILE A 79 -3.65 -2.45 -12.42
C ILE A 79 -4.40 -1.44 -13.29
N GLY A 80 -4.33 -1.60 -14.60
CA GLY A 80 -5.05 -0.72 -15.55
C GLY A 80 -4.55 0.74 -15.61
N GLU A 81 -3.42 1.04 -14.97
CA GLU A 81 -2.80 2.38 -14.99
C GLU A 81 -2.05 2.63 -16.32
N ARG A 82 -1.81 3.89 -16.66
CA ARG A 82 -1.13 4.24 -17.93
C ARG A 82 0.38 4.09 -17.79
N GLY A 83 1.06 3.73 -18.87
CA GLY A 83 2.51 3.50 -18.87
C GLY A 83 3.36 4.67 -18.34
N ARG A 84 2.94 5.92 -18.57
CA ARG A 84 3.63 7.10 -18.01
C ARG A 84 3.49 7.21 -16.50
N GLU A 85 2.33 6.85 -15.94
CA GLU A 85 2.07 6.88 -14.50
C GLU A 85 2.91 5.82 -13.78
N VAL A 86 3.10 4.66 -14.42
CA VAL A 86 4.02 3.60 -13.96
C VAL A 86 5.47 4.10 -13.97
N GLN A 87 5.91 4.76 -15.05
CA GLN A 87 7.26 5.31 -15.15
C GLN A 87 7.52 6.39 -14.10
N GLU A 88 6.58 7.32 -13.92
CA GLU A 88 6.64 8.35 -12.89
C GLU A 88 6.80 7.75 -11.49
N LEU A 89 6.11 6.64 -11.18
CA LEU A 89 6.26 5.97 -9.89
C LEU A 89 7.63 5.28 -9.73
N ILE A 90 8.16 4.62 -10.77
CA ILE A 90 9.43 3.86 -10.68
C ILE A 90 10.64 4.79 -10.60
N GLN A 91 10.58 5.95 -11.25
CA GLN A 91 11.68 6.91 -11.29
C GLN A 91 11.78 7.76 -10.00
N HIS A 92 10.82 7.61 -9.09
CA HIS A 92 10.67 8.39 -7.89
C HIS A 92 10.82 7.53 -6.64
#